data_AF-A0A1Y1JPT9-F1
#
_entry.id   AF-A0A1Y1JPT9-F1
#
_cell.length_a   1.000
_cell.length_b   1.000
_cell.length_c   1.000
_cell.angle_alpha   90.00
_cell.angle_beta   90.00
_cell.angle_gamma   90.00
#
_symmetry.space_group_name_H-M   'P 1'
#
loop_
_entity.id
_entity.type
_entity.pdbx_description
1 polymer ?
#
loop_
_entity_poly.entity_id
_entity_poly.type
_entity_poly.pdbx_seq_one_letter_code
_entity_poly.pdbx_strand_id
1 'polypeptide(L)'
;MDSLLESCTQSNLRNLKEGNIKYDHTLDEEKEGNENIDTDVYDSENNESSKSYLKKKSVSGEQKDCSNNSGVENDKKKNLINESPLDVEENQKKFAKDSLNTEYSEDENEKETKDDANEKYNKGDYEGAVKIWERGLRSINYVLSKKEELNNERLEAFQKLQSTYCSNIAQGYMKLNKYSECVKYSLLAQENDKKNVKIYFRLAKGYFMLGEFDKAIQILNEGIKIDNDFALVNLLALVKRKKHLHLKKEKHMMRHIFDNLKNKPLINDKDCTNSFFKPVYSLISVLLMFVCAFFARLSSLLVRIFKKCKMKSS
;
A
#
# COMPACT_ATOMS: atom_id res chain seq x y z
N MET A 1 42.79 26.71 -5.28
CA MET A 1 42.19 25.46 -5.79
C MET A 1 40.69 25.68 -5.80
N ASP A 2 40.28 26.64 -6.63
CA ASP A 2 38.89 26.95 -6.92
C ASP A 2 38.70 26.61 -8.39
N SER A 3 37.83 25.64 -8.66
CA SER A 3 37.29 25.23 -9.96
C SER A 3 37.09 23.73 -9.88
N LEU A 4 35.86 23.30 -9.57
CA LEU A 4 35.22 22.04 -10.04
C LEU A 4 33.89 21.74 -9.32
N LEU A 5 33.03 22.74 -9.08
CA LEU A 5 31.67 22.45 -8.61
C LEU A 5 30.60 23.45 -9.12
N GLU A 6 30.70 23.88 -10.37
CA GLU A 6 29.68 24.80 -10.93
C GLU A 6 29.45 24.65 -12.44
N SER A 7 29.48 23.42 -12.98
CA SER A 7 29.31 23.19 -14.43
C SER A 7 28.16 22.27 -14.87
N CYS A 8 27.14 22.01 -14.04
CA CYS A 8 26.03 21.11 -14.47
C CYS A 8 24.62 21.72 -14.50
N THR A 9 24.44 23.01 -14.17
CA THR A 9 23.08 23.61 -14.12
C THR A 9 22.80 24.67 -15.20
N GLN A 10 23.70 24.86 -16.17
CA GLN A 10 23.56 25.93 -17.19
C GLN A 10 23.48 25.46 -18.66
N SER A 11 23.26 24.19 -18.95
CA SER A 11 23.22 23.70 -20.35
C SER A 11 21.84 23.44 -20.96
N ASN A 12 20.72 23.56 -20.24
CA ASN A 12 19.39 23.23 -20.80
C ASN A 12 18.39 24.39 -20.91
N LEU A 13 18.82 25.65 -20.76
CA LEU A 13 17.93 26.82 -20.86
C LEU A 13 18.15 27.70 -22.11
N ARG A 14 18.71 27.14 -23.18
CA ARG A 14 18.81 27.82 -24.49
C ARG A 14 18.53 26.83 -25.61
N ASN A 15 17.25 26.50 -25.84
CA ASN A 15 16.74 25.98 -27.11
C ASN A 15 15.20 25.87 -27.09
N LEU A 16 14.52 26.97 -26.75
CA LEU A 16 13.06 27.06 -26.94
C LEU A 16 12.62 28.50 -27.19
N LYS A 17 13.12 29.06 -28.30
CA LYS A 17 12.50 30.22 -28.96
C LYS A 17 12.61 30.00 -30.46
N GLU A 18 11.61 29.32 -31.02
CA GLU A 18 10.93 29.67 -32.27
C GLU A 18 9.85 28.62 -32.52
N GLY A 19 8.60 29.05 -32.39
CA GLY A 19 7.42 28.20 -32.49
C GLY A 19 6.19 29.01 -32.12
N ASN A 20 5.72 29.82 -33.07
CA ASN A 20 4.44 30.49 -33.00
C ASN A 20 3.33 29.45 -32.78
N ILE A 21 2.74 29.42 -31.58
CA ILE A 21 1.48 28.73 -31.34
C ILE A 21 0.46 29.80 -30.95
N LYS A 22 -0.42 30.09 -31.90
CA LYS A 22 -1.67 30.82 -31.72
C LYS A 22 -2.47 30.13 -30.61
N TYR A 23 -2.77 30.84 -29.53
CA TYR A 23 -3.79 30.40 -28.59
C TYR A 23 -5.15 30.75 -29.19
N ASP A 24 -5.86 29.72 -29.64
CA ASP A 24 -7.26 29.82 -29.99
C ASP A 24 -8.08 29.83 -28.70
N HIS A 25 -9.04 30.75 -28.63
CA HIS A 25 -9.84 31.03 -27.44
C HIS A 25 -11.21 30.41 -27.67
N THR A 26 -11.33 29.08 -27.56
CA THR A 26 -12.63 28.41 -27.56
C THR A 26 -13.10 28.19 -26.13
N LEU A 27 -14.16 28.93 -25.79
CA LEU A 27 -15.04 28.69 -24.66
C LEU A 27 -15.72 27.33 -24.86
N ASP A 28 -15.35 26.33 -24.08
CA ASP A 28 -16.16 25.12 -23.92
C ASP A 28 -16.97 25.24 -22.63
N GLU A 29 -18.21 25.66 -22.81
CA GLU A 29 -19.31 25.40 -21.90
C GLU A 29 -19.61 23.90 -21.91
N GLU A 30 -19.20 23.15 -20.89
CA GLU A 30 -19.77 21.82 -20.64
C GLU A 30 -20.06 21.59 -19.15
N LYS A 31 -21.35 21.84 -18.85
CA LYS A 31 -22.27 21.06 -18.00
C LYS A 31 -21.74 20.58 -16.65
N GLU A 32 -22.21 21.25 -15.60
CA GLU A 32 -22.39 20.69 -14.26
C GLU A 32 -23.26 19.42 -14.33
N GLY A 33 -22.59 18.27 -14.46
CA GLY A 33 -23.18 16.97 -14.19
C GLY A 33 -23.03 16.68 -12.70
N ASN A 34 -24.17 16.76 -12.00
CA ASN A 34 -24.44 16.36 -10.63
C ASN A 34 -23.57 15.13 -10.18
N GLU A 35 -22.48 15.36 -9.43
CA GLU A 35 -21.69 14.29 -8.80
C GLU A 35 -22.39 13.80 -7.52
N ASN A 36 -23.49 13.06 -7.69
CA ASN A 36 -23.88 12.02 -6.74
C ASN A 36 -23.56 10.67 -7.40
N ILE A 37 -22.29 10.27 -7.33
CA ILE A 37 -21.94 8.86 -7.43
C ILE A 37 -21.51 8.47 -6.02
N ASP A 38 -22.54 8.36 -5.18
CA ASP A 38 -22.49 7.53 -3.99
C ASP A 38 -22.08 6.12 -4.40
N THR A 39 -21.25 5.53 -3.54
CA THR A 39 -21.10 4.09 -3.29
C THR A 39 -21.98 3.19 -4.16
N ASP A 40 -21.41 2.59 -5.21
CA ASP A 40 -21.81 1.28 -5.76
C ASP A 40 -20.89 0.92 -6.94
N VAL A 41 -19.68 0.46 -6.61
CA VAL A 41 -18.85 -0.28 -7.57
C VAL A 41 -18.84 -1.74 -7.11
N TYR A 42 -19.79 -2.49 -7.65
CA TYR A 42 -19.91 -3.95 -7.72
C TYR A 42 -19.25 -4.76 -6.59
N ASP A 43 -20.08 -5.13 -5.61
CA ASP A 43 -19.94 -6.38 -4.87
C ASP A 43 -20.43 -7.54 -5.75
N SER A 44 -19.55 -8.09 -6.59
CA SER A 44 -19.73 -9.45 -7.11
C SER A 44 -18.56 -10.32 -6.66
N GLU A 45 -18.54 -10.61 -5.37
CA GLU A 45 -17.95 -11.85 -4.88
C GLU A 45 -19.05 -12.60 -4.12
N ASN A 46 -19.87 -13.37 -4.85
CA ASN A 46 -20.59 -14.49 -4.28
C ASN A 46 -20.61 -15.66 -5.26
N ASN A 47 -19.94 -16.73 -4.83
CA ASN A 47 -20.41 -18.11 -4.90
C ASN A 47 -20.40 -18.86 -6.24
N GLU A 48 -19.25 -18.95 -6.93
CA GLU A 48 -19.12 -19.91 -8.05
C GLU A 48 -17.74 -20.59 -8.21
N SER A 49 -17.00 -20.82 -7.12
CA SER A 49 -15.72 -21.59 -7.21
C SER A 49 -15.58 -22.72 -6.19
N SER A 50 -16.68 -23.36 -5.81
CA SER A 50 -16.61 -24.59 -4.98
C SER A 50 -17.47 -25.75 -5.47
N LYS A 51 -17.89 -25.74 -6.75
CA LYS A 51 -18.58 -26.87 -7.39
C LYS A 51 -18.07 -27.15 -8.80
N SER A 52 -16.79 -27.47 -8.99
CA SER A 52 -16.35 -28.05 -10.27
C SER A 52 -15.05 -28.84 -10.21
N TYR A 53 -14.89 -29.76 -9.25
CA TYR A 53 -13.93 -30.86 -9.44
C TYR A 53 -14.53 -32.16 -8.93
N LEU A 54 -15.59 -32.62 -9.59
CA LEU A 54 -15.91 -34.04 -9.69
C LEU A 54 -16.77 -34.26 -10.94
N LYS A 55 -16.25 -35.12 -11.82
CA LYS A 55 -16.92 -35.82 -12.94
C LYS A 55 -17.03 -35.09 -14.29
N LYS A 56 -16.14 -35.44 -15.22
CA LYS A 56 -16.36 -36.44 -16.29
C LYS A 56 -15.22 -36.41 -17.30
N LYS A 57 -14.62 -37.58 -17.56
CA LYS A 57 -14.15 -37.93 -18.90
C LYS A 57 -14.75 -39.31 -19.22
N SER A 58 -15.67 -39.33 -20.16
CA SER A 58 -16.26 -40.52 -20.76
C SER A 58 -16.33 -40.29 -22.27
N VAL A 59 -15.69 -41.17 -23.02
CA VAL A 59 -15.81 -41.45 -24.47
C VAL A 59 -15.57 -42.96 -24.54
N SER A 60 -16.61 -43.81 -24.58
CA SER A 60 -17.21 -44.52 -25.76
C SER A 60 -16.19 -45.35 -26.58
N GLY A 61 -16.40 -46.59 -27.03
CA GLY A 61 -17.46 -47.62 -26.92
C GLY A 61 -16.82 -48.94 -26.45
N GLU A 62 -17.43 -50.12 -26.42
CA GLU A 62 -18.34 -50.78 -27.36
C GLU A 62 -19.25 -51.80 -26.64
N GLN A 63 -20.21 -52.30 -27.40
CA GLN A 63 -21.34 -53.19 -27.08
C GLN A 63 -20.97 -54.53 -26.44
N LYS A 64 -21.87 -55.06 -25.58
CA LYS A 64 -22.60 -56.32 -25.85
C LYS A 64 -23.65 -56.64 -24.76
N ASP A 65 -24.88 -56.78 -25.26
CA ASP A 65 -26.01 -57.61 -24.84
C ASP A 65 -25.83 -58.56 -23.64
N CYS A 66 -26.79 -58.54 -22.70
CA CYS A 66 -27.95 -59.46 -22.71
C CYS A 66 -28.74 -59.38 -21.40
N SER A 67 -30.06 -59.38 -21.55
CA SER A 67 -31.09 -59.63 -20.53
C SER A 67 -30.91 -60.97 -19.81
N ASN A 68 -31.31 -61.06 -18.54
CA ASN A 68 -32.37 -61.96 -18.06
C ASN A 68 -32.48 -61.99 -16.52
N ASN A 69 -33.67 -61.60 -16.05
CA ASN A 69 -34.57 -62.21 -15.05
C ASN A 69 -34.09 -62.96 -13.79
N SER A 70 -34.97 -62.79 -12.78
CA SER A 70 -35.23 -63.59 -11.56
C SER A 70 -34.23 -63.37 -10.42
N GLY A 71 -34.60 -63.15 -9.17
CA GLY A 71 -35.86 -63.35 -8.46
C GLY A 71 -35.51 -63.99 -7.10
N VAL A 72 -36.16 -63.52 -6.03
CA VAL A 72 -36.34 -64.19 -4.72
C VAL A 72 -35.06 -64.24 -3.82
N GLU A 73 -34.96 -63.48 -2.73
CA GLU A 73 -35.56 -63.56 -1.37
C GLU A 73 -34.68 -64.31 -0.32
N ASN A 74 -34.60 -63.68 0.86
CA ASN A 74 -34.41 -64.22 2.23
C ASN A 74 -33.02 -64.48 2.87
N ASP A 75 -32.82 -63.70 3.95
CA ASP A 75 -32.52 -64.08 5.34
C ASP A 75 -31.11 -64.49 5.83
N LYS A 76 -30.62 -63.67 6.77
CA LYS A 76 -30.07 -63.97 8.13
C LYS A 76 -29.24 -65.25 8.33
N LYS A 77 -27.99 -65.11 8.81
CA LYS A 77 -27.58 -65.30 10.24
C LYS A 77 -26.05 -65.25 10.47
N LYS A 78 -25.69 -64.55 11.54
CA LYS A 78 -24.58 -64.69 12.53
C LYS A 78 -23.54 -65.83 12.40
N ASN A 79 -22.26 -65.49 12.65
CA ASN A 79 -21.36 -66.00 13.73
C ASN A 79 -19.90 -65.56 13.43
N LEU A 80 -19.18 -64.82 14.29
CA LEU A 80 -18.50 -65.13 15.58
C LEU A 80 -16.98 -65.34 15.40
N ILE A 81 -16.21 -64.45 16.03
CA ILE A 81 -14.92 -64.63 16.74
C ILE A 81 -13.63 -64.92 15.93
N ASN A 82 -12.65 -64.00 16.05
CA ASN A 82 -11.36 -64.31 16.69
C ASN A 82 -10.62 -63.04 17.17
N GLU A 83 -10.16 -63.11 18.42
CA GLU A 83 -9.42 -62.15 19.26
C GLU A 83 -7.92 -62.11 18.87
N SER A 84 -7.31 -60.92 18.71
CA SER A 84 -6.43 -60.17 19.67
C SER A 84 -4.93 -60.56 19.60
N PRO A 85 -4.00 -59.88 20.31
CA PRO A 85 -3.61 -58.46 20.26
C PRO A 85 -2.06 -58.27 20.30
N LEU A 86 -1.50 -57.05 20.18
CA LEU A 86 -0.22 -56.67 20.83
C LEU A 86 -0.11 -55.14 21.05
N ASP A 87 0.15 -54.78 22.31
CA ASP A 87 0.33 -53.47 22.96
C ASP A 87 1.68 -52.79 22.68
N VAL A 88 1.78 -51.45 22.89
CA VAL A 88 2.78 -50.76 23.77
C VAL A 88 2.28 -49.34 24.17
N GLU A 89 2.38 -49.06 25.47
CA GLU A 89 2.12 -47.89 26.37
C GLU A 89 2.56 -46.49 25.86
N GLU A 90 1.81 -45.40 26.06
CA GLU A 90 1.55 -44.58 27.28
C GLU A 90 2.78 -43.85 27.88
N ASN A 91 2.82 -42.51 27.79
CA ASN A 91 3.51 -41.66 28.78
C ASN A 91 3.02 -40.19 28.84
N GLN A 92 2.05 -39.98 29.73
CA GLN A 92 1.91 -38.94 30.76
C GLN A 92 2.28 -37.45 30.53
N LYS A 93 1.24 -36.64 30.80
CA LYS A 93 1.21 -35.25 31.27
C LYS A 93 2.34 -34.88 32.26
N LYS A 94 2.93 -33.69 32.05
CA LYS A 94 3.16 -32.62 33.06
C LYS A 94 3.93 -31.47 32.43
N PHE A 95 3.29 -30.33 32.18
CA PHE A 95 3.97 -29.05 32.27
C PHE A 95 3.11 -28.08 33.06
N ALA A 96 3.67 -27.67 34.18
CA ALA A 96 3.06 -26.85 35.20
C ALA A 96 2.76 -25.45 34.65
N LYS A 97 1.58 -24.96 35.04
CA LYS A 97 1.23 -23.55 35.16
C LYS A 97 2.31 -22.85 36.00
N ASP A 98 2.82 -21.74 35.52
CA ASP A 98 3.18 -20.62 36.38
C ASP A 98 3.06 -19.28 35.63
N SER A 99 2.28 -18.39 36.25
CA SER A 99 2.21 -16.92 36.12
C SER A 99 1.94 -16.27 34.77
N LEU A 100 0.66 -15.93 34.55
CA LEU A 100 0.28 -14.52 34.33
C LEU A 100 -1.20 -14.32 34.68
N ASN A 101 -1.44 -13.65 35.81
CA ASN A 101 -2.73 -13.07 36.13
C ASN A 101 -3.02 -11.95 35.12
N THR A 102 -3.90 -12.22 34.19
CA THR A 102 -4.80 -11.21 33.64
C THR A 102 -6.16 -11.89 33.64
N GLU A 103 -7.06 -11.33 34.44
CA GLU A 103 -8.44 -11.72 34.59
C GLU A 103 -9.10 -11.73 33.20
N TYR A 104 -9.05 -12.90 32.57
CA TYR A 104 -9.79 -13.21 31.36
C TYR A 104 -10.97 -14.01 31.87
N SER A 105 -12.17 -13.45 31.76
CA SER A 105 -13.38 -14.21 31.94
C SER A 105 -13.28 -15.45 31.05
N GLU A 106 -13.13 -16.61 31.68
CA GLU A 106 -13.32 -17.91 31.05
C GLU A 106 -14.80 -18.03 30.72
N ASP A 107 -15.25 -17.25 29.73
CA ASP A 107 -16.54 -17.51 29.09
C ASP A 107 -16.35 -18.80 28.30
N GLU A 108 -17.22 -19.77 28.57
CA GLU A 108 -17.35 -21.06 27.90
C GLU A 108 -17.66 -20.90 26.40
N ASN A 109 -16.70 -20.38 25.65
CA ASN A 109 -16.76 -20.35 24.20
C ASN A 109 -16.00 -21.57 23.70
N GLU A 110 -16.78 -22.56 23.23
CA GLU A 110 -16.36 -23.45 22.15
C GLU A 110 -15.46 -22.68 21.20
N LYS A 111 -14.23 -23.18 20.93
CA LYS A 111 -13.18 -22.41 20.25
C LYS A 111 -13.66 -22.02 18.85
N GLU A 112 -14.27 -20.84 18.71
CA GLU A 112 -14.72 -20.32 17.41
C GLU A 112 -13.55 -20.40 16.42
N THR A 113 -13.84 -21.09 15.33
CA THR A 113 -12.94 -21.50 14.26
C THR A 113 -12.93 -20.46 13.15
N LYS A 114 -12.06 -20.68 12.15
CA LYS A 114 -12.06 -19.87 10.93
C LYS A 114 -13.41 -19.91 10.20
N ASP A 115 -14.13 -21.03 10.29
CA ASP A 115 -15.39 -21.23 9.57
C ASP A 115 -16.52 -20.43 10.20
N ASP A 116 -16.54 -20.34 11.54
CA ASP A 116 -17.48 -19.46 12.27
C ASP A 116 -17.26 -17.99 11.89
N ALA A 117 -16.01 -17.58 11.69
CA ALA A 117 -15.69 -16.25 11.21
C ALA A 117 -16.19 -16.01 9.77
N ASN A 118 -16.05 -17.00 8.89
CA ASN A 118 -16.58 -16.91 7.53
C ASN A 118 -18.11 -16.85 7.53
N GLU A 119 -18.77 -17.58 8.44
CA GLU A 119 -20.22 -17.52 8.61
C GLU A 119 -20.67 -16.13 9.07
N LYS A 120 -20.01 -15.56 10.10
CA LYS A 120 -20.28 -14.18 10.54
C LYS A 120 -20.07 -13.18 9.40
N TYR A 121 -18.99 -13.33 8.64
CA TYR A 121 -18.71 -12.47 7.48
C TYR A 121 -19.82 -12.54 6.44
N ASN A 122 -20.29 -13.75 6.10
CA ASN A 122 -21.36 -13.95 5.13
C ASN A 122 -22.71 -13.41 5.62
N LYS A 123 -22.93 -13.37 6.94
CA LYS A 123 -24.10 -12.73 7.57
C LYS A 123 -24.00 -11.20 7.63
N GLY A 124 -22.87 -10.61 7.23
CA GLY A 124 -22.62 -9.18 7.30
C GLY A 124 -22.08 -8.71 8.67
N ASP A 125 -21.89 -9.61 9.63
CA ASP A 125 -21.20 -9.31 10.88
C ASP A 125 -19.68 -9.30 10.67
N TYR A 126 -19.21 -8.23 10.04
CA TYR A 126 -17.79 -8.06 9.70
C TYR A 126 -16.93 -7.83 10.95
N GLU A 127 -17.46 -7.18 11.98
CA GLU A 127 -16.73 -6.92 13.23
C GLU A 127 -16.51 -8.22 14.00
N GLY A 128 -17.56 -9.05 14.13
CA GLY A 128 -17.47 -10.37 14.74
C GLY A 128 -16.53 -11.29 13.96
N ALA A 129 -16.58 -11.28 12.63
CA ALA A 129 -15.66 -12.05 11.79
C ALA A 129 -14.19 -11.64 12.01
N VAL A 130 -13.90 -10.33 11.99
CA VAL A 130 -12.56 -9.79 12.23
C VAL A 130 -12.06 -10.19 13.62
N LYS A 131 -12.90 -10.09 14.65
CA LYS A 131 -12.53 -10.46 16.02
C LYS A 131 -12.10 -11.93 16.14
N ILE A 132 -12.83 -12.85 15.49
CA ILE A 132 -12.47 -14.28 15.50
C ILE A 132 -11.17 -14.51 14.73
N TRP A 133 -11.01 -13.91 13.53
CA TRP A 133 -9.77 -14.05 12.76
C TRP A 133 -8.57 -13.49 13.53
N GLU A 134 -8.69 -12.34 14.18
CA GLU A 134 -7.60 -11.77 14.99
C GLU A 134 -7.23 -12.68 16.16
N ARG A 135 -8.20 -13.33 16.81
CA ARG A 135 -7.93 -14.32 17.86
C ARG A 135 -7.15 -15.51 17.32
N GLY A 136 -7.55 -16.07 16.17
CA GLY A 136 -6.82 -17.16 15.51
C GLY A 136 -5.41 -16.74 15.07
N LEU A 137 -5.26 -15.50 14.59
CA LEU A 137 -3.97 -14.94 14.20
C LEU A 137 -3.00 -14.84 15.38
N ARG A 138 -3.47 -14.55 16.61
CA ARG A 138 -2.61 -14.56 17.81
C ARG A 138 -1.97 -15.93 18.05
N SER A 139 -2.75 -17.01 17.92
CA SER A 139 -2.24 -18.38 18.07
C SER A 139 -1.21 -18.71 16.99
N ILE A 140 -1.47 -18.30 15.73
CA ILE A 140 -0.52 -18.49 14.62
C ILE A 140 0.78 -17.72 14.88
N ASN A 141 0.68 -16.46 15.31
CA ASN A 141 1.85 -15.62 15.61
C ASN A 141 2.66 -16.19 16.78
N TYR A 142 2.01 -16.76 17.79
CA TYR A 142 2.70 -17.44 18.88
C TYR A 142 3.54 -18.62 18.35
N VAL A 143 2.97 -19.45 17.48
CA VAL A 143 3.75 -20.56 16.87
C VAL A 143 4.91 -20.02 16.03
N LEU A 144 4.68 -18.99 15.22
CA LEU A 144 5.73 -18.37 14.40
C LEU A 144 6.82 -17.67 15.22
N SER A 145 6.53 -17.21 16.45
CA SER A 145 7.56 -16.69 17.35
C SER A 145 8.59 -17.75 17.79
N LYS A 146 8.22 -19.04 17.69
CA LYS A 146 9.08 -20.19 17.98
C LYS A 146 9.55 -20.89 16.71
N LYS A 147 9.72 -20.15 15.61
CA LYS A 147 10.09 -20.69 14.28
C LYS A 147 11.32 -21.61 14.26
N GLU A 148 12.24 -21.45 15.21
CA GLU A 148 13.45 -22.29 15.33
C GLU A 148 13.13 -23.74 15.74
N GLU A 149 11.98 -23.97 16.39
CA GLU A 149 11.48 -25.29 16.77
C GLU A 149 10.70 -25.98 15.64
N LEU A 150 10.45 -25.28 14.52
CA LEU A 150 9.67 -25.78 13.40
C LEU A 150 10.59 -26.29 12.29
N ASN A 151 10.18 -27.38 11.64
CA ASN A 151 10.77 -27.76 10.36
C ASN A 151 10.29 -26.80 9.26
N ASN A 152 11.02 -26.76 8.14
CA ASN A 152 10.74 -25.84 7.03
C ASN A 152 9.31 -26.00 6.49
N GLU A 153 8.81 -27.22 6.36
CA GLU A 153 7.46 -27.49 5.86
C GLU A 153 6.37 -26.89 6.77
N ARG A 154 6.47 -27.09 8.09
CA ARG A 154 5.52 -26.49 9.04
C ARG A 154 5.66 -24.98 9.06
N LEU A 155 6.88 -24.44 9.00
CA LEU A 155 7.11 -23.01 8.98
C LEU A 155 6.40 -22.36 7.77
N GLU A 156 6.58 -22.91 6.57
CA GLU A 156 5.92 -22.44 5.36
C GLU A 156 4.38 -22.56 5.47
N ALA A 157 3.87 -23.66 6.04
CA ALA A 157 2.45 -23.85 6.26
C ALA A 157 1.86 -22.78 7.20
N PHE A 158 2.53 -22.48 8.32
CA PHE A 158 2.10 -21.44 9.26
C PHE A 158 2.22 -20.03 8.68
N GLN A 159 3.25 -19.74 7.89
CA GLN A 159 3.39 -18.46 7.17
C GLN A 159 2.26 -18.25 6.16
N LYS A 160 1.92 -19.29 5.39
CA LYS A 160 0.79 -19.24 4.45
C LYS A 160 -0.55 -19.11 5.17
N LEU A 161 -0.71 -19.77 6.31
CA LEU A 161 -1.89 -19.64 7.15
C LEU A 161 -2.01 -18.22 7.73
N GLN A 162 -0.90 -17.64 8.21
CA GLN A 162 -0.82 -16.25 8.67
C GLN A 162 -1.24 -15.29 7.56
N SER A 163 -0.70 -15.47 6.34
CA SER A 163 -1.09 -14.65 5.19
C SER A 163 -2.58 -14.74 4.89
N THR A 164 -3.15 -15.95 4.94
CA THR A 164 -4.58 -16.17 4.73
C THR A 164 -5.44 -15.42 5.76
N TYR A 165 -5.08 -15.49 7.05
CA TYR A 165 -5.78 -14.78 8.12
C TYR A 165 -5.67 -13.27 7.96
N CYS A 166 -4.45 -12.75 7.74
CA CYS A 166 -4.22 -11.32 7.49
C CYS A 166 -5.03 -10.83 6.28
N SER A 167 -5.09 -11.62 5.20
CA SER A 167 -5.84 -11.27 4.00
C SER A 167 -7.36 -11.22 4.23
N ASN A 168 -7.90 -12.13 5.06
CA ASN A 168 -9.31 -12.11 5.46
C ASN A 168 -9.62 -10.94 6.40
N ILE A 169 -8.74 -10.65 7.37
CA ILE A 169 -8.88 -9.51 8.26
C ILE A 169 -8.89 -8.19 7.45
N ALA A 170 -7.98 -8.06 6.48
CA ALA A 170 -7.96 -6.91 5.57
C ALA A 170 -9.28 -6.75 4.80
N GLN A 171 -9.86 -7.85 4.30
CA GLN A 171 -11.17 -7.84 3.66
C GLN A 171 -12.28 -7.38 4.62
N GLY A 172 -12.25 -7.83 5.88
CA GLY A 172 -13.18 -7.37 6.92
C GLY A 172 -13.05 -5.87 7.17
N TYR A 173 -11.83 -5.36 7.38
CA TYR A 173 -11.59 -3.93 7.57
C TYR A 173 -11.97 -3.09 6.35
N MET A 174 -11.81 -3.61 5.13
CA MET A 174 -12.30 -2.96 3.92
C MET A 174 -13.83 -2.79 3.92
N LYS A 175 -14.58 -3.80 4.38
CA LYS A 175 -16.04 -3.73 4.53
C LYS A 175 -16.48 -2.77 5.65
N LEU A 176 -15.64 -2.61 6.67
CA LEU A 176 -15.84 -1.65 7.76
C LEU A 176 -15.36 -0.22 7.43
N ASN A 177 -14.94 0.05 6.18
CA ASN A 177 -14.35 1.32 5.75
C ASN A 177 -13.13 1.78 6.57
N LYS A 178 -12.44 0.84 7.23
CA LYS A 178 -11.22 1.04 8.01
C LYS A 178 -10.00 0.77 7.13
N TYR A 179 -9.72 1.71 6.22
CA TYR A 179 -8.76 1.48 5.13
C TYR A 179 -7.30 1.42 5.60
N SER A 180 -6.94 2.14 6.66
CA SER A 180 -5.60 2.10 7.26
C SER A 180 -5.25 0.70 7.78
N GLU A 181 -6.21 0.06 8.47
CA GLU A 181 -6.10 -1.30 8.96
C GLU A 181 -6.10 -2.31 7.80
N CYS A 182 -6.94 -2.10 6.79
CA CYS A 182 -6.91 -2.90 5.56
C CYS A 182 -5.51 -2.91 4.92
N VAL A 183 -4.87 -1.74 4.78
CA VAL A 183 -3.49 -1.64 4.27
C VAL A 183 -2.51 -2.38 5.17
N LYS A 184 -2.56 -2.14 6.49
CA LYS A 184 -1.70 -2.80 7.48
C LYS A 184 -1.74 -4.33 7.35
N TYR A 185 -2.93 -4.92 7.38
CA TYR A 185 -3.07 -6.38 7.31
C TYR A 185 -2.76 -6.93 5.92
N SER A 186 -3.03 -6.17 4.85
CA SER A 186 -2.65 -6.60 3.48
C SER A 186 -1.13 -6.64 3.31
N LEU A 187 -0.38 -5.70 3.88
CA LEU A 187 1.09 -5.73 3.89
C LEU A 187 1.62 -6.96 4.63
N LEU A 188 1.10 -7.25 5.83
CA LEU A 188 1.45 -8.46 6.58
C LEU A 188 1.15 -9.75 5.81
N ALA A 189 0.06 -9.77 5.04
CA ALA A 189 -0.27 -10.91 4.20
C ALA A 189 0.75 -11.06 3.04
N GLN A 190 1.14 -9.94 2.41
CA GLN A 190 2.06 -9.90 1.27
C GLN A 190 3.47 -10.35 1.64
N GLU A 191 3.93 -10.10 2.88
CA GLU A 191 5.25 -10.53 3.36
C GLU A 191 5.46 -12.04 3.20
N ASN A 192 4.42 -12.82 3.49
CA ASN A 192 4.47 -14.28 3.52
C ASN A 192 3.90 -14.96 2.26
N ASP A 193 3.01 -14.29 1.51
CA ASP A 193 2.44 -14.83 0.26
C ASP A 193 2.46 -13.79 -0.86
N LYS A 194 3.59 -13.73 -1.56
CA LYS A 194 3.81 -12.80 -2.68
C LYS A 194 3.11 -13.22 -3.98
N LYS A 195 2.52 -14.41 -4.05
CA LYS A 195 1.88 -14.92 -5.28
C LYS A 195 0.36 -14.77 -5.27
N ASN A 196 -0.22 -14.37 -4.13
CA ASN A 196 -1.65 -14.27 -3.97
C ASN A 196 -2.20 -12.91 -4.44
N VAL A 197 -2.79 -12.92 -5.63
CA VAL A 197 -3.39 -11.78 -6.35
C VAL A 197 -4.41 -11.02 -5.49
N LYS A 198 -5.18 -11.72 -4.64
CA LYS A 198 -6.21 -11.08 -3.80
C LYS A 198 -5.61 -10.09 -2.80
N ILE A 199 -4.38 -10.35 -2.33
CA ILE A 199 -3.67 -9.45 -1.42
C ILE A 199 -3.34 -8.14 -2.12
N TYR A 200 -2.85 -8.21 -3.37
CA TYR A 200 -2.55 -7.02 -4.17
C TYR A 200 -3.80 -6.19 -4.44
N PHE A 201 -4.93 -6.84 -4.76
CA PHE A 201 -6.20 -6.14 -4.94
C PHE A 201 -6.62 -5.40 -3.66
N ARG A 202 -6.61 -6.08 -2.51
CA ARG A 202 -6.99 -5.51 -1.20
C ARG A 202 -6.07 -4.37 -0.78
N LEU A 203 -4.76 -4.55 -0.92
CA LEU A 203 -3.76 -3.52 -0.59
C LEU A 203 -3.93 -2.28 -1.47
N ALA A 204 -4.05 -2.48 -2.79
CA ALA A 204 -4.26 -1.38 -3.73
C ALA A 204 -5.58 -0.64 -3.50
N LYS A 205 -6.66 -1.38 -3.23
CA LYS A 205 -7.96 -0.79 -2.90
C LYS A 205 -7.88 0.00 -1.59
N GLY A 206 -7.19 -0.52 -0.57
CA GLY A 206 -6.89 0.22 0.66
C GLY A 206 -6.17 1.55 0.39
N TYR A 207 -5.06 1.52 -0.35
CA TYR A 207 -4.34 2.75 -0.73
C TYR A 207 -5.19 3.72 -1.54
N PHE A 208 -5.99 3.21 -2.48
CA PHE A 208 -6.89 4.01 -3.28
C PHE A 208 -7.93 4.76 -2.42
N MET A 209 -8.54 4.07 -1.46
CA MET A 209 -9.52 4.67 -0.56
C MET A 209 -8.89 5.69 0.42
N LEU A 210 -7.59 5.57 0.71
CA LEU A 210 -6.82 6.58 1.47
C LEU A 210 -6.35 7.76 0.61
N GLY A 211 -6.66 7.79 -0.70
CA GLY A 211 -6.17 8.83 -1.62
C GLY A 211 -4.71 8.68 -2.03
N GLU A 212 -4.04 7.58 -1.64
CA GLU A 212 -2.65 7.30 -1.99
C GLU A 212 -2.54 6.67 -3.40
N PHE A 213 -2.92 7.46 -4.41
CA PHE A 213 -3.05 6.97 -5.79
C PHE A 213 -1.77 6.36 -6.36
N ASP A 214 -0.60 6.93 -6.06
CA ASP A 214 0.68 6.44 -6.57
C ASP A 214 1.04 5.06 -6.02
N LYS A 215 0.85 4.85 -4.72
CA LYS A 215 1.07 3.55 -4.09
C LYS A 215 0.08 2.51 -4.62
N ALA A 216 -1.19 2.88 -4.76
CA ALA A 216 -2.20 2.00 -5.35
C ALA A 216 -1.81 1.55 -6.77
N ILE A 217 -1.38 2.48 -7.64
CA ILE A 217 -0.93 2.17 -9.00
C ILE A 217 0.29 1.24 -8.98
N GLN A 218 1.26 1.48 -8.10
CA GLN A 218 2.44 0.64 -7.99
C GLN A 218 2.06 -0.81 -7.63
N ILE A 219 1.26 -1.00 -6.57
CA ILE A 219 0.83 -2.32 -6.11
C ILE A 219 0.02 -3.05 -7.17
N LEU A 220 -0.87 -2.35 -7.90
CA LEU A 220 -1.63 -2.96 -8.99
C LEU A 220 -0.72 -3.46 -10.12
N ASN A 221 0.29 -2.67 -10.51
CA ASN A 221 1.24 -3.11 -11.52
C ASN A 221 2.08 -4.31 -11.05
N GLU A 222 2.41 -4.40 -9.76
CA GLU A 222 3.07 -5.58 -9.18
C GLU A 222 2.15 -6.81 -9.21
N GLY A 223 0.88 -6.65 -8.83
CA GLY A 223 -0.12 -7.72 -8.91
C GLY A 223 -0.35 -8.24 -10.32
N ILE A 224 -0.47 -7.34 -11.30
CA ILE A 224 -0.68 -7.67 -12.72
C ILE A 224 0.50 -8.45 -13.32
N LYS A 225 1.72 -8.23 -12.83
CA LYS A 225 2.90 -9.01 -13.24
C LYS A 225 2.85 -10.46 -12.75
N ILE A 226 2.15 -10.71 -11.65
CA ILE A 226 1.98 -12.06 -11.09
C ILE A 226 0.87 -12.79 -11.85
N ASP A 227 -0.28 -12.12 -11.97
CA ASP A 227 -1.44 -12.61 -12.72
C ASP A 227 -2.16 -11.43 -13.35
N ASN A 228 -2.52 -11.55 -14.63
CA ASN A 228 -3.23 -10.52 -15.37
C ASN A 228 -4.74 -10.59 -15.09
N ASP A 229 -5.08 -10.48 -13.81
CA ASP A 229 -6.45 -10.55 -13.31
C ASP A 229 -7.26 -9.32 -13.74
N PHE A 230 -8.48 -9.56 -14.24
CA PHE A 230 -9.36 -8.51 -14.76
C PHE A 230 -9.74 -7.47 -13.69
N ALA A 231 -9.90 -7.87 -12.42
CA ALA A 231 -10.25 -6.95 -11.36
C ALA A 231 -9.09 -5.99 -11.04
N LEU A 232 -7.84 -6.47 -11.10
CA LEU A 232 -6.66 -5.61 -10.94
C LEU A 232 -6.56 -4.57 -12.09
N VAL A 233 -6.76 -5.02 -13.34
CA VAL A 233 -6.68 -4.14 -14.51
C VAL A 233 -7.76 -3.05 -14.45
N ASN A 234 -9.00 -3.41 -14.09
CA ASN A 234 -10.09 -2.46 -13.95
C ASN A 234 -9.85 -1.47 -12.81
N LEU A 235 -9.37 -1.95 -11.65
CA LEU A 235 -9.04 -1.09 -10.53
C LEU A 235 -7.91 -0.12 -10.93
N LEU A 236 -6.91 -0.57 -11.70
CA LEU A 236 -5.83 0.30 -12.19
C LEU A 236 -6.35 1.42 -13.09
N ALA A 237 -7.26 1.09 -14.01
CA ALA A 237 -7.89 2.10 -14.87
C ALA A 237 -8.69 3.12 -14.04
N LEU A 238 -9.46 2.66 -13.05
CA LEU A 238 -10.22 3.51 -12.14
C LEU A 238 -9.32 4.46 -11.33
N VAL A 239 -8.26 3.92 -10.72
CA VAL A 239 -7.30 4.71 -9.92
C VAL A 239 -6.61 5.76 -10.77
N LYS A 240 -6.16 5.42 -11.99
CA LYS A 240 -5.54 6.39 -12.91
C LYS A 240 -6.50 7.52 -13.28
N ARG A 241 -7.77 7.19 -13.57
CA ARG A 241 -8.80 8.20 -13.87
C ARG A 241 -9.05 9.13 -12.69
N LYS A 242 -9.22 8.58 -11.48
CA LYS A 242 -9.44 9.38 -10.25
C LYS A 242 -8.23 10.25 -9.91
N LYS A 243 -7.01 9.74 -10.05
CA LYS A 243 -5.76 10.52 -9.90
C LYS A 243 -5.73 11.71 -10.85
N HIS A 244 -5.99 11.48 -12.14
CA HIS A 244 -6.00 12.57 -13.13
C HIS A 244 -7.06 13.63 -12.81
N LEU A 245 -8.26 13.21 -12.39
CA LEU A 245 -9.31 14.14 -11.98
C LEU A 245 -8.90 14.97 -10.75
N HIS A 246 -8.30 14.33 -9.74
CA HIS A 246 -7.78 15.01 -8.55
C HIS A 246 -6.76 16.10 -8.92
N LEU A 247 -5.77 15.76 -9.75
CA LEU A 247 -4.76 16.70 -10.22
C LEU A 247 -5.36 17.87 -11.01
N LYS A 248 -6.40 17.64 -11.82
CA LYS A 248 -7.11 18.70 -12.54
C LYS A 248 -7.82 19.65 -11.57
N LYS A 249 -8.50 19.12 -10.56
CA LYS A 249 -9.18 19.90 -9.51
C LYS A 249 -8.16 20.72 -8.70
N GLU A 250 -7.05 20.13 -8.28
CA GLU A 250 -5.97 20.83 -7.58
C GLU A 250 -5.37 21.97 -8.42
N LYS A 251 -5.06 21.72 -9.70
CA LYS A 251 -4.54 22.75 -10.62
C LYS A 251 -5.53 23.90 -10.78
N HIS A 252 -6.82 23.60 -10.91
CA HIS A 252 -7.86 24.62 -11.02
C HIS A 252 -7.95 25.46 -9.73
N MET A 253 -7.97 24.81 -8.57
CA MET A 253 -8.00 25.48 -7.27
C MET A 253 -6.78 26.37 -7.06
N MET A 254 -5.58 25.87 -7.39
CA MET A 254 -4.35 26.65 -7.31
C MET A 254 -4.39 27.88 -8.21
N ARG A 255 -4.85 27.74 -9.46
CA ARG A 255 -5.02 28.87 -10.38
C ARG A 255 -5.93 29.94 -9.76
N HIS A 256 -7.08 29.53 -9.24
CA HIS A 256 -8.02 30.45 -8.60
C HIS A 256 -7.40 31.15 -7.37
N ILE A 257 -6.64 30.43 -6.54
CA ILE A 257 -5.90 31.02 -5.41
C ILE A 257 -4.89 32.06 -5.89
N PHE A 258 -4.10 31.76 -6.92
CA PHE A 258 -3.11 32.69 -7.47
C PHE A 258 -3.75 33.94 -8.10
N ASP A 259 -4.85 33.77 -8.84
CA ASP A 259 -5.59 34.90 -9.42
C ASP A 259 -6.11 35.84 -8.31
N ASN A 260 -6.62 35.27 -7.21
CA ASN A 260 -7.06 36.04 -6.05
C ASN A 260 -5.91 36.75 -5.32
N LEU A 261 -4.75 36.09 -5.16
CA LEU A 261 -3.57 36.71 -4.55
C LEU A 261 -3.00 37.86 -5.41
N LYS A 262 -3.10 37.77 -6.74
CA LYS A 262 -2.72 38.85 -7.65
C LYS A 262 -3.65 40.06 -7.50
N ASN A 263 -4.95 39.81 -7.35
CA ASN A 263 -5.96 40.87 -7.22
C ASN A 263 -5.93 41.53 -5.83
N LYS A 264 -5.58 40.78 -4.77
CA LYS A 264 -5.46 41.27 -3.39
C LYS A 264 -4.12 40.80 -2.79
N PRO A 265 -3.01 41.49 -3.12
CA PRO A 265 -1.70 41.11 -2.59
C PRO A 265 -1.70 41.20 -1.07
N LEU A 266 -1.15 40.18 -0.40
CA LEU A 266 -1.07 40.10 1.07
C LEU A 266 -0.18 41.20 1.68
N ILE A 267 0.69 41.81 0.86
CA ILE A 267 1.56 42.92 1.24
C ILE A 267 1.07 44.14 0.45
N ASN A 268 0.55 45.13 1.18
CA ASN A 268 0.32 46.46 0.62
C ASN A 268 1.68 47.16 0.55
N ASP A 269 2.41 46.98 -0.56
CA ASP A 269 3.76 47.56 -0.77
C ASP A 269 3.82 49.09 -0.59
N LYS A 270 2.67 49.77 -0.56
CA LYS A 270 2.55 51.21 -0.39
C LYS A 270 3.11 51.74 0.94
N ASP A 271 3.22 50.91 1.99
CA ASP A 271 3.74 51.37 3.29
C ASP A 271 5.25 51.11 3.48
N CYS A 272 5.87 50.19 2.72
CA CYS A 272 7.29 49.87 2.88
C CYS A 272 8.22 50.72 1.99
N THR A 273 7.68 51.45 1.01
CA THR A 273 8.49 52.23 0.07
C THR A 273 8.63 53.72 0.43
N ASN A 274 8.11 54.15 1.59
CA ASN A 274 8.28 55.53 2.05
C ASN A 274 9.70 55.80 2.57
N SER A 275 10.61 55.97 1.60
CA SER A 275 11.42 57.17 1.40
C SER A 275 12.50 57.61 2.40
N PHE A 276 12.89 56.82 3.42
CA PHE A 276 14.05 57.20 4.26
C PHE A 276 15.31 56.34 4.07
N PHE A 277 15.18 55.03 3.85
CA PHE A 277 16.34 54.14 3.83
C PHE A 277 17.07 54.04 2.47
N LYS A 278 16.44 54.44 1.36
CA LYS A 278 17.09 54.48 0.04
C LYS A 278 18.33 55.39 -0.02
N PRO A 279 18.27 56.66 0.43
CA PRO A 279 19.46 57.52 0.44
C PRO A 279 20.53 57.01 1.42
N VAL A 280 20.11 56.44 2.56
CA VAL A 280 21.01 55.88 3.57
C VAL A 280 21.79 54.68 3.03
N TYR A 281 21.12 53.76 2.34
CA TYR A 281 21.77 52.60 1.72
C TYR A 281 22.73 53.02 0.61
N SER A 282 22.35 54.02 -0.20
CA SER A 282 23.23 54.58 -1.23
C SER A 282 24.52 55.18 -0.64
N LEU A 283 24.42 55.88 0.50
CA LEU A 283 25.58 56.50 1.14
C LEU A 283 26.51 55.45 1.78
N ILE A 284 25.93 54.44 2.43
CA ILE A 284 26.67 53.32 3.05
C ILE A 284 27.42 52.51 1.99
N SER A 285 26.78 52.26 0.83
CA SER A 285 27.42 51.58 -0.30
C SER A 285 28.68 52.30 -0.78
N VAL A 286 28.63 53.63 -0.93
CA VAL A 286 29.77 54.44 -1.35
C VAL A 286 30.88 54.41 -0.29
N LEU A 287 30.53 54.53 1.00
CA LEU A 287 31.50 54.44 2.10
C LEU A 287 32.22 53.08 2.13
N LEU A 288 31.49 51.98 1.96
CA LEU A 288 32.08 50.64 1.89
C LEU A 288 33.05 50.51 0.70
N MET A 289 32.71 51.07 -0.46
CA MET A 289 33.59 51.08 -1.63
C MET A 289 34.89 51.86 -1.37
N PHE A 290 34.83 53.01 -0.69
CA PHE A 290 36.02 53.76 -0.29
C PHE A 290 36.90 53.00 0.69
N VAL A 291 36.30 52.33 1.68
CA VAL A 291 37.01 51.51 2.66
C VAL A 291 37.72 50.34 1.97
N CYS A 292 37.03 49.63 1.06
CA CYS A 292 37.64 48.56 0.27
C CYS A 292 38.81 49.06 -0.60
N ALA A 293 38.66 50.21 -1.26
CA ALA A 293 39.72 50.81 -2.07
C ALA A 293 40.93 51.25 -1.22
N PHE A 294 40.70 51.76 0.00
CA PHE A 294 41.75 52.11 0.94
C PHE A 294 42.54 50.87 1.39
N PHE A 295 41.86 49.79 1.77
CA PHE A 295 42.53 48.54 2.13
C PHE A 295 43.31 47.92 0.97
N ALA A 296 42.80 47.99 -0.26
CA ALA A 296 43.53 47.55 -1.45
C ALA A 296 44.79 48.39 -1.73
N ARG A 297 44.75 49.71 -1.49
CA ARG A 297 45.94 50.56 -1.59
C ARG A 297 46.93 50.29 -0.47
N LEU A 298 46.46 50.09 0.76
CA LEU A 298 47.30 49.78 1.92
C LEU A 298 48.01 48.44 1.74
N SER A 299 47.30 47.41 1.26
CA SER A 299 47.92 46.11 0.96
C SER A 299 48.98 46.25 -0.14
N SER A 300 48.72 47.04 -1.18
CA SER A 300 49.71 47.30 -2.24
C SER A 300 50.98 48.02 -1.73
N LEU A 301 50.83 48.93 -0.75
CA LEU A 301 51.92 49.64 -0.10
C LEU A 301 52.74 48.70 0.81
N LEU A 302 52.07 47.87 1.60
CA LEU A 302 52.72 46.86 2.44
C LEU A 302 53.52 45.87 1.57
N VAL A 303 52.98 45.40 0.45
CA VAL A 303 53.70 44.53 -0.49
C VAL A 303 54.95 45.21 -1.07
N ARG A 304 54.88 46.52 -1.38
CA ARG A 304 56.05 47.29 -1.83
C ARG A 304 57.11 47.42 -0.75
N ILE A 305 56.71 47.66 0.49
CA ILE A 305 57.63 47.75 1.64
C ILE A 305 58.31 46.39 1.87
N PHE A 306 57.55 45.29 1.88
CA PHE A 306 58.11 43.94 2.01
C PHE A 306 59.09 43.58 0.88
N LYS A 307 58.78 43.93 -0.38
CA LYS A 307 59.72 43.75 -1.49
C LYS A 307 61.01 44.57 -1.30
N LYS A 308 60.90 45.80 -0.81
CA LYS A 308 62.06 46.69 -0.56
C LYS A 308 62.91 46.21 0.62
N CYS A 309 62.31 45.61 1.65
CA CYS A 309 63.02 44.96 2.76
C CYS A 309 63.75 43.68 2.32
N LYS A 310 63.12 42.86 1.47
CA LYS A 310 63.74 41.62 0.94
C LYS A 310 64.97 41.88 0.06
N MET A 311 65.02 43.00 -0.65
CA MET A 311 66.20 43.40 -1.43
C MET A 311 67.37 43.94 -0.59
N LYS A 312 67.14 44.29 0.68
CA LYS A 312 68.19 44.80 1.58
C LYS A 312 68.83 43.72 2.46
N SER A 313 68.32 42.49 2.45
CA SER A 313 68.84 41.36 3.25
C SER A 313 69.57 40.31 2.40
N SER A 314 70.07 40.69 1.22
CA SER A 314 70.88 39.84 0.33
C SER A 314 72.13 40.58 -0.11
#